data_AF-A0A964XVA9-F1
#
_entry.id   AF-A0A964XVA9-F1
#
_cell.length_a   1.000
_cell.length_b   1.000
_cell.length_c   1.000
_cell.angle_alpha   90.00
_cell.angle_beta   90.00
_cell.angle_gamma   90.00
#
_symmetry.space_group_name_H-M   'P 1'
#
loop_
_entity.id
_entity.type
_entity.pdbx_description
1 polymer ?
#
loop_
_entity_poly.entity_id
_entity_poly.type
_entity_poly.pdbx_seq_one_letter_code
_entity_poly.pdbx_strand_id
1 'polypeptide(L)'
;MTHRPAQPPKPVVFEPEYLEGVRDIFERKIVFNQTLGLKITDIQPTVVTATIQMRDDLIGHYSHHRVHGGVISACIDTIGAVACFVALGARHMDESVAKRLERFQKLGTIDLRVDYL
;
A
#
# COMPACT_ATOMS: atom_id res chain seq x y z
N MET A 1 25.58 16.83 -30.11
CA MET A 1 24.64 16.90 -28.98
C MET A 1 25.29 16.19 -27.80
N THR A 2 25.78 16.94 -26.83
CA THR A 2 26.44 16.39 -25.64
C THR A 2 25.37 15.88 -24.67
N HIS A 3 25.20 14.56 -24.56
CA HIS A 3 24.39 13.95 -23.51
C HIS A 3 25.06 14.24 -22.16
N ARG A 4 24.48 15.17 -21.40
CA ARG A 4 24.79 15.33 -19.97
C ARG A 4 24.41 14.01 -19.29
N PRO A 5 25.33 13.32 -18.60
CA PRO A 5 24.95 12.13 -17.84
C PRO A 5 23.91 12.56 -16.80
N ALA A 6 22.74 11.91 -16.84
CA ALA A 6 21.69 12.14 -15.87
C ALA A 6 22.26 11.82 -14.48
N GLN A 7 22.24 12.82 -13.60
CA GLN A 7 22.64 12.64 -12.22
C GLN A 7 21.76 11.52 -11.63
N PRO A 8 22.33 10.52 -10.93
CA PRO A 8 21.52 9.48 -10.31
C PRO A 8 20.46 10.16 -9.42
N PRO A 9 19.18 9.78 -9.54
CA PRO A 9 18.12 10.43 -8.80
C PRO A 9 18.45 10.36 -7.31
N LYS A 10 18.35 11.51 -6.62
CA LYS A 10 18.52 11.55 -5.16
C LYS A 10 17.54 10.55 -4.53
N PRO A 11 17.95 9.85 -3.46
CA PRO A 11 17.04 8.96 -2.74
C PRO A 11 15.80 9.75 -2.30
N VAL A 12 14.62 9.27 -2.69
CA VAL A 12 13.36 9.86 -2.23
C VAL A 12 13.18 9.46 -0.77
N VAL A 13 13.12 10.46 0.10
CA VAL A 13 12.83 10.31 1.53
C VAL A 13 11.50 10.98 1.79
N PHE A 14 10.52 10.22 2.24
CA PHE A 14 9.21 10.75 2.59
C PHE A 14 9.24 11.45 3.94
N GLU A 15 8.42 12.49 4.06
CA GLU A 15 8.17 13.19 5.30
C GLU A 15 7.38 12.28 6.26
N PRO A 16 7.65 12.33 7.58
CA PRO A 16 6.90 11.56 8.58
C PRO A 16 5.38 11.76 8.47
N GLU A 17 4.94 12.98 8.15
CA GLU A 17 3.53 13.34 7.96
C GLU A 17 2.91 12.64 6.75
N TYR A 18 3.68 12.45 5.68
CA TYR A 18 3.23 11.68 4.52
C TYR A 18 3.07 10.20 4.88
N LEU A 19 4.06 9.63 5.57
CA LEU A 19 4.02 8.24 6.01
C LEU A 19 2.84 7.96 6.94
N GLU A 20 2.59 8.85 7.90
CA GLU A 20 1.43 8.74 8.80
C GLU A 20 0.11 8.96 8.05
N GLY A 21 0.07 9.89 7.09
CA GLY A 21 -1.10 10.07 6.24
C GLY A 21 -1.47 8.82 5.43
N VAL A 22 -0.48 8.12 4.88
CA VAL A 22 -0.68 6.82 4.21
C VAL A 22 -1.23 5.79 5.20
N ARG A 23 -0.63 5.65 6.39
CA ARG A 23 -1.12 4.71 7.42
C ARG A 23 -2.54 5.04 7.87
N ASP A 24 -2.86 6.32 8.07
CA ASP A 24 -4.18 6.77 8.49
C ASP A 24 -5.24 6.43 7.44
N ILE A 25 -4.96 6.66 6.16
CA ILE A 25 -5.86 6.30 5.06
C ILE A 25 -6.09 4.78 5.04
N PHE A 26 -5.02 3.99 4.96
CA PHE A 26 -5.12 2.56 4.64
C PHE A 26 -5.36 1.67 5.86
N GLU A 27 -4.90 2.03 7.06
CA GLU A 27 -5.15 1.22 8.26
C GLU A 27 -6.38 1.66 9.04
N ARG A 28 -6.77 2.94 8.97
CA ARG A 28 -7.84 3.50 9.84
C ARG A 28 -9.08 3.92 9.05
N LYS A 29 -8.93 4.73 8.00
CA LYS A 29 -10.08 5.26 7.24
C LYS A 29 -10.74 4.21 6.33
N ILE A 30 -9.97 3.28 5.77
CA ILE A 30 -10.52 2.08 5.13
C ILE A 30 -10.86 1.08 6.23
N VAL A 31 -12.08 1.21 6.79
CA VAL A 31 -12.51 0.43 7.96
C VAL A 31 -12.42 -1.09 7.77
N PHE A 32 -12.56 -1.59 6.53
CA PHE A 32 -12.42 -3.01 6.26
C PHE A 32 -11.00 -3.54 6.54
N ASN A 33 -9.96 -2.71 6.37
CA ASN A 33 -8.59 -3.11 6.66
C ASN A 33 -8.34 -3.31 8.17
N GLN A 34 -9.15 -2.68 9.02
CA GLN A 34 -9.15 -2.96 10.46
C GLN A 34 -9.70 -4.35 10.75
N THR A 35 -10.76 -4.77 10.08
CA THR A 35 -11.31 -6.14 10.19
C THR A 35 -10.26 -7.18 9.80
N LEU A 36 -9.55 -6.94 8.71
CA LEU A 36 -8.45 -7.80 8.24
C LEU A 36 -7.23 -7.80 9.17
N GLY A 37 -7.11 -6.81 10.07
CA GLY A 37 -5.93 -6.62 10.91
C GLY A 37 -4.68 -6.21 10.12
N LEU A 38 -4.87 -5.53 8.98
CA LEU A 38 -3.77 -5.12 8.10
C LEU A 38 -2.94 -4.00 8.73
N LYS A 39 -1.62 -4.19 8.76
CA LYS A 39 -0.64 -3.26 9.34
C LYS A 39 0.49 -3.01 8.37
N ILE A 40 0.74 -1.76 8.00
CA ILE A 40 1.83 -1.38 7.10
C ILE A 40 3.12 -1.29 7.92
N THR A 41 4.06 -2.18 7.63
CA THR A 41 5.32 -2.30 8.37
C THR A 41 6.42 -1.41 7.80
N ASP A 42 6.45 -1.21 6.48
CA ASP A 42 7.44 -0.35 5.83
C ASP A 42 6.88 0.30 4.55
N ILE A 43 7.30 1.54 4.31
CA ILE A 43 6.90 2.34 3.14
C ILE A 43 8.15 2.94 2.53
N GLN A 44 8.54 2.41 1.38
CA GLN A 44 9.61 2.95 0.54
C GLN A 44 9.06 3.33 -0.83
N PRO A 45 9.76 4.19 -1.60
CA PRO A 45 9.33 4.60 -2.93
C PRO A 45 9.10 3.44 -3.91
N THR A 46 9.76 2.30 -3.69
CA THR A 46 9.76 1.13 -4.58
C THR A 46 9.13 -0.12 -3.96
N VAL A 47 9.05 -0.20 -2.64
CA VAL A 47 8.56 -1.38 -1.91
C VAL A 47 7.70 -0.93 -0.74
N VAL A 48 6.57 -1.59 -0.58
CA VAL A 48 5.72 -1.46 0.60
C VAL A 48 5.55 -2.84 1.20
N THR A 49 5.61 -2.94 2.52
CA THR A 49 5.37 -4.19 3.24
C THR A 49 4.27 -4.03 4.26
N ALA A 50 3.51 -5.09 4.46
CA ALA A 50 2.46 -5.14 5.46
C ALA A 50 2.30 -6.55 6.00
N THR A 51 1.63 -6.64 7.15
CA THR A 51 1.32 -7.89 7.82
C THR A 51 -0.17 -7.95 8.16
N ILE A 52 -0.67 -9.16 8.32
CA ILE A 52 -1.93 -9.45 8.98
C ILE A 52 -1.66 -10.44 10.11
N GLN A 53 -2.45 -10.34 11.17
CA GLN A 53 -2.41 -11.31 12.26
C GLN A 53 -3.38 -12.45 11.97
N MET A 54 -2.92 -13.69 12.10
CA MET A 54 -3.80 -14.86 12.01
C MET A 54 -4.81 -14.86 13.16
N ARG A 55 -6.08 -15.03 12.83
CA ARG A 55 -7.22 -15.01 13.75
C ARG A 55 -8.37 -15.86 13.20
N ASP A 56 -9.20 -16.39 14.09
CA ASP A 56 -10.21 -17.40 13.74
C ASP A 56 -11.25 -16.91 12.74
N ASP A 57 -11.61 -15.63 12.82
CA ASP A 57 -12.54 -14.93 11.93
C ASP A 57 -11.99 -14.69 10.51
N LEU A 58 -10.71 -14.99 10.25
CA LEU A 58 -10.10 -14.96 8.91
C LEU A 58 -9.94 -16.36 8.30
N ILE A 59 -10.30 -17.42 9.01
CA ILE A 59 -10.20 -18.81 8.53
C ILE A 59 -11.33 -19.09 7.54
N GLY A 60 -10.98 -19.56 6.35
CA GLY A 60 -11.96 -20.04 5.36
C GLY A 60 -12.16 -21.54 5.40
N HIS A 61 -11.07 -22.30 5.49
CA HIS A 61 -11.13 -23.76 5.50
C HIS A 61 -11.07 -24.28 6.93
N TYR A 62 -12.23 -24.55 7.53
CA TYR A 62 -12.35 -24.90 8.95
C TYR A 62 -11.49 -26.09 9.38
N SER A 63 -11.34 -27.13 8.55
CA SER A 63 -10.54 -28.31 8.92
C SER A 63 -9.03 -28.13 8.79
N HIS A 64 -8.57 -27.15 8.02
CA HIS A 64 -7.14 -26.95 7.71
C HIS A 64 -6.59 -25.64 8.28
N HIS A 65 -7.43 -24.86 8.98
CA HIS A 65 -7.08 -23.56 9.60
C HIS A 65 -6.38 -22.62 8.61
N ARG A 66 -6.80 -22.66 7.34
CA ARG A 66 -6.25 -21.81 6.28
C ARG A 66 -7.00 -20.50 6.20
N VAL A 67 -6.24 -19.43 5.98
CA VAL A 67 -6.78 -18.10 5.66
C VAL A 67 -7.72 -18.22 4.46
N HIS A 68 -8.89 -17.59 4.56
CA HIS A 68 -9.85 -17.55 3.48
C HIS A 68 -9.26 -16.85 2.24
N GLY A 69 -9.50 -17.38 1.04
CA GLY A 69 -8.98 -16.77 -0.21
C GLY A 69 -9.35 -15.29 -0.34
N GLY A 70 -10.59 -14.94 0.02
CA GLY A 70 -11.03 -13.54 0.06
C GLY A 70 -10.22 -12.60 0.97
N VAL A 71 -9.67 -13.10 2.07
CA VAL A 71 -8.78 -12.32 2.95
C VAL A 71 -7.45 -12.07 2.24
N ILE A 72 -6.89 -13.10 1.61
CA ILE A 72 -5.65 -13.00 0.83
C ILE A 72 -5.81 -11.99 -0.31
N SER A 73 -6.86 -12.13 -1.14
CA SER A 73 -7.09 -11.21 -2.25
C SER A 73 -7.32 -9.77 -1.80
N ALA A 74 -8.06 -9.55 -0.71
CA ALA A 74 -8.30 -8.20 -0.20
C ALA A 74 -7.01 -7.54 0.34
N CYS A 75 -6.14 -8.32 0.98
CA CYS A 75 -4.83 -7.82 1.43
C CYS A 75 -3.93 -7.47 0.24
N ILE A 76 -3.89 -8.33 -0.78
CA ILE A 76 -3.09 -8.09 -1.99
C ILE A 76 -3.59 -6.84 -2.72
N ASP A 77 -4.90 -6.68 -2.88
CA ASP A 77 -5.52 -5.50 -3.48
C ASP A 77 -5.10 -4.22 -2.75
N THR A 78 -5.24 -4.22 -1.41
CA THR A 78 -4.88 -3.09 -0.55
C THR A 78 -3.42 -2.73 -0.70
N ILE A 79 -2.50 -3.69 -0.64
CA ILE A 79 -1.05 -3.40 -0.72
C ILE A 79 -0.64 -3.00 -2.13
N GLY A 80 -1.29 -3.53 -3.17
CA GLY A 80 -1.13 -3.03 -4.54
C GLY A 80 -1.52 -1.55 -4.65
N ALA A 81 -2.65 -1.17 -4.05
CA ALA A 81 -3.10 0.21 -4.00
C ALA A 81 -2.11 1.12 -3.24
N VAL A 82 -1.61 0.69 -2.07
CA VAL A 82 -0.59 1.45 -1.31
C VAL A 82 0.69 1.62 -2.13
N ALA A 83 1.18 0.57 -2.79
CA ALA A 83 2.39 0.63 -3.60
C ALA A 83 2.26 1.65 -4.76
N CYS A 84 1.14 1.59 -5.50
CA CYS A 84 0.84 2.56 -6.56
C CYS A 84 0.75 3.99 -6.02
N PHE A 85 0.09 4.18 -4.88
CA PHE A 85 -0.09 5.47 -4.25
C PHE A 85 1.23 6.09 -3.78
N VAL A 86 2.08 5.29 -3.13
CA VAL A 86 3.41 5.69 -2.65
C VAL A 86 4.34 6.03 -3.82
N ALA A 87 4.36 5.20 -4.87
CA ALA A 87 5.13 5.46 -6.08
C ALA A 87 4.68 6.76 -6.79
N LEU A 88 3.37 7.05 -6.81
CA LEU A 88 2.85 8.30 -7.33
C LEU A 88 3.29 9.50 -6.48
N GLY A 89 3.25 9.38 -5.15
CA GLY A 89 3.75 10.41 -4.24
C GLY A 89 5.24 10.70 -4.43
N ALA A 90 6.06 9.66 -4.63
CA ALA A 90 7.50 9.79 -4.91
C ALA A 90 7.80 10.58 -6.20
N ARG A 91 6.88 10.57 -7.18
CA ARG A 91 7.01 11.34 -8.43
C ARG A 91 6.63 12.82 -8.29
N HIS A 92 6.05 13.22 -7.17
CA HIS A 92 5.52 14.57 -6.92
C HIS A 92 6.08 15.18 -5.62
N MET A 93 7.36 14.94 -5.32
CA MET A 93 8.02 15.45 -4.11
C MET A 93 8.14 16.99 -4.08
N ASP A 94 7.89 17.65 -5.22
CA ASP A 94 7.74 19.11 -5.34
C ASP A 94 6.40 19.63 -4.82
N GLU A 95 5.41 18.75 -4.62
CA GLU A 95 4.10 19.09 -4.08
C GLU A 95 4.01 18.90 -2.56
N SER A 96 3.13 19.67 -1.92
CA SER A 96 2.84 19.52 -0.50
C SER A 96 2.32 18.11 -0.16
N VAL A 97 2.60 17.66 1.06
CA VAL A 97 2.10 16.37 1.58
C VAL A 97 0.58 16.26 1.41
N ALA A 98 -0.17 17.31 1.75
CA ALA A 98 -1.63 17.34 1.61
C ALA A 98 -2.08 17.08 0.15
N LYS A 99 -1.46 17.76 -0.82
CA LYS A 99 -1.79 17.60 -2.24
C LYS A 99 -1.43 16.22 -2.80
N ARG A 100 -0.35 15.61 -2.30
CA ARG A 100 -0.01 14.21 -2.61
C ARG A 100 -1.04 13.26 -2.00
N LEU A 101 -1.47 13.49 -0.76
CA LEU A 101 -2.46 12.64 -0.09
C LEU A 101 -3.85 12.74 -0.73
N GLU A 102 -4.26 13.91 -1.22
CA GLU A 102 -5.52 14.13 -1.93
C GLU A 102 -5.69 13.23 -3.17
N ARG A 103 -4.58 12.77 -3.78
CA ARG A 103 -4.63 11.86 -4.94
C ARG A 103 -5.28 10.52 -4.63
N PHE A 104 -5.43 10.17 -3.35
CA PHE A 104 -6.18 8.99 -2.93
C PHE A 104 -7.60 8.99 -3.51
N GLN A 105 -8.23 10.15 -3.71
CA GLN A 105 -9.57 10.25 -4.32
C GLN A 105 -9.67 9.68 -5.74
N LYS A 106 -8.54 9.55 -6.44
CA LYS A 106 -8.46 9.00 -7.79
C LYS A 106 -7.90 7.58 -7.83
N LEU A 107 -7.58 7.01 -6.67
CA LEU A 107 -7.05 5.66 -6.57
C LEU A 107 -8.20 4.65 -6.63
N GLY A 108 -8.09 3.69 -7.53
CA GLY A 108 -9.03 2.59 -7.66
C GLY A 108 -8.39 1.44 -8.42
N THR A 109 -8.64 0.22 -7.94
CA THR A 109 -8.22 -0.99 -8.63
C THR A 109 -9.07 -1.18 -9.87
N ILE A 110 -8.42 -1.28 -11.04
CA ILE A 110 -9.09 -1.52 -12.32
C ILE A 110 -9.29 -3.04 -12.51
N ASP A 111 -8.23 -3.79 -12.24
CA ASP A 111 -8.20 -5.24 -12.31
C ASP A 111 -7.30 -5.81 -11.21
N LEU A 112 -7.60 -7.04 -10.79
CA LEU A 112 -6.80 -7.79 -9.83
C LEU A 112 -6.73 -9.25 -10.27
N ARG A 113 -5.52 -9.77 -10.37
CA ARG A 113 -5.25 -11.20 -10.58
C ARG A 113 -4.51 -11.76 -9.37
N VAL A 114 -5.03 -12.84 -8.81
CA VAL A 114 -4.39 -13.58 -7.72
C VAL A 114 -4.27 -15.04 -8.12
N ASP A 115 -3.04 -15.55 -8.13
CA ASP A 115 -2.74 -16.95 -8.35
C ASP A 115 -2.40 -17.58 -6.98
N TYR A 116 -3.25 -18.51 -6.51
CA TYR A 116 -3.07 -19.25 -5.26
C TYR A 116 -2.23 -20.51 -5.53
N LEU A 117 -1.07 -20.62 -4.88
CA LEU A 117 -0.10 -21.69 -5.07
C LEU A 117 -0.34 -22.90 -4.16
#